data_AF-A0A6I9UXZ5-F1
#
_entry.id   AF-A0A6I9UXZ5-F1
#
_cell.length_a   1.000
_cell.length_b   1.000
_cell.length_c   1.000
_cell.angle_alpha   90.00
_cell.angle_beta   90.00
_cell.angle_gamma   90.00
#
_symmetry.space_group_name_H-M   'P 1'
#
loop_
_entity.id
_entity.type
_entity.pdbx_description
1 polymer ?
#
loop_
_entity_poly.entity_id
_entity_poly.type
_entity_poly.pdbx_seq_one_letter_code
_entity_poly.pdbx_strand_id
1 'polypeptide(L)'
;MEGLEKLEQVQRTIHLLHSVGISDANPDSERFLADFTFLLMQHCGELDITSKCELISKHMSKISSLFIDGALPFEAKGCSMVGNAAQLYPEPDLDPLDDAMVGMDSMMRSNSTLEDFCRSYFMFHNMEASQPRSIFSYLPILSFTESYIYQLDGFNEKLLQLPSSVPVFSKDFEDVDSKLGAKSVRMFRKDPFRPLLIVLERQGLLTERIEEELRCGEEYWALERELCSALVSNKEISIKDATRAIHLKSFDYRIMNLLLYQLRGEKVNELHMEFLSVSELLVEVSDDLFDYEDDVVENNFNILRMFVKYYGPSAAPIMLAKFITEAEEKYDGLLKALDPELSMKYQKRCEEATSEGGKTYGPSLGTWHIPPVIEDEARYRAAFSQA
;
A
#
# COMPACT_ATOMS: atom_id res chain seq x y z
N MET A 1 -11.27 -21.13 19.81
CA MET A 1 -11.25 -21.86 21.09
C MET A 1 -9.87 -22.43 21.40
N GLU A 2 -9.13 -22.98 20.42
CA GLU A 2 -7.76 -23.51 20.61
C GLU A 2 -6.76 -22.54 21.26
N GLY A 3 -6.81 -21.24 20.94
CA GLY A 3 -5.91 -20.25 21.53
C GLY A 3 -6.10 -20.05 23.04
N LEU A 4 -7.34 -20.18 23.52
CA LEU A 4 -7.69 -20.10 24.95
C LEU A 4 -7.25 -21.36 25.69
N GLU A 5 -7.43 -22.53 25.08
CA GLU A 5 -6.95 -23.82 25.62
C GLU A 5 -5.41 -23.84 25.75
N LYS A 6 -4.70 -23.29 24.75
CA LYS A 6 -3.23 -23.18 24.79
C LYS A 6 -2.76 -22.25 25.91
N LEU A 7 -3.44 -21.12 26.12
CA LEU A 7 -3.12 -20.20 27.22
C LEU A 7 -3.39 -20.82 28.58
N GLU A 8 -4.50 -21.53 28.72
CA GLU A 8 -4.84 -22.26 29.95
C GLU A 8 -3.81 -23.35 30.27
N GLN A 9 -3.35 -24.07 29.25
CA GLN A 9 -2.33 -25.10 29.40
C GLN A 9 -0.98 -24.54 29.84
N VAL A 10 -0.57 -23.39 29.29
CA VAL A 10 0.66 -22.71 29.74
C VAL A 10 0.52 -22.21 31.17
N GLN A 11 -0.61 -21.61 31.54
CA GLN A 11 -0.84 -21.14 32.91
C GLN A 11 -0.79 -22.27 33.94
N ARG A 12 -1.39 -23.43 33.61
CA ARG A 12 -1.29 -24.65 34.45
C ARG A 12 0.14 -25.15 34.60
N THR A 13 0.93 -25.05 33.52
CA THR A 13 2.34 -25.48 33.52
C THR A 13 3.20 -24.56 34.37
N ILE A 14 2.98 -23.25 34.31
CA ILE A 14 3.65 -22.26 35.18
C ILE A 14 3.36 -22.56 36.65
N HIS A 15 2.10 -22.82 37.01
CA HIS A 15 1.73 -23.16 38.38
C HIS A 15 2.40 -24.46 38.86
N LEU A 16 2.59 -25.45 37.98
CA LEU A 16 3.32 -26.67 38.30
C LEU A 16 4.80 -26.41 38.53
N LEU A 17 5.44 -25.61 37.66
CA LEU A 17 6.86 -25.22 37.80
C LEU A 17 7.11 -24.50 39.13
N HIS A 18 6.20 -23.59 39.52
CA HIS A 18 6.21 -22.93 40.83
C HIS A 18 6.15 -23.93 41.99
N SER A 19 5.29 -24.95 41.91
CA SER A 19 5.12 -25.93 42.98
C SER A 19 6.35 -26.83 43.21
N VAL A 20 7.23 -26.95 42.20
CA VAL A 20 8.47 -27.73 42.27
C VAL A 20 9.70 -26.83 42.51
N GLY A 21 9.49 -25.53 42.73
CA GLY A 21 10.56 -24.56 43.03
C GLY A 21 11.32 -24.04 41.80
N ILE A 22 10.74 -24.20 40.60
CA ILE A 22 11.29 -23.66 39.35
C ILE A 22 10.53 -22.36 39.04
N SER A 23 10.99 -21.25 39.59
CA SER A 23 10.47 -19.90 39.31
C SER A 23 11.59 -18.88 39.46
N ASP A 24 11.72 -18.02 38.45
CA ASP A 24 12.65 -16.89 38.45
C ASP A 24 11.93 -15.54 38.72
N ALA A 25 10.64 -15.57 39.09
CA ALA A 25 9.76 -14.41 39.28
C ALA A 25 9.70 -13.41 38.10
N ASN A 26 10.26 -13.77 36.95
CA ASN A 26 10.19 -13.03 35.70
C ASN A 26 9.12 -13.68 34.79
N PRO A 27 8.05 -12.95 34.41
CA PRO A 27 7.00 -13.48 33.54
C PRO A 27 7.51 -14.07 32.22
N ASP A 28 8.53 -13.48 31.61
CA ASP A 28 9.07 -13.94 30.33
C ASP A 28 9.87 -15.24 30.50
N SER A 29 10.62 -15.36 31.60
CA SER A 29 11.36 -16.58 31.94
C SER A 29 10.41 -17.72 32.28
N GLU A 30 9.34 -17.45 33.03
CA GLU A 30 8.31 -18.43 33.36
C GLU A 30 7.55 -18.90 32.13
N ARG A 31 7.25 -17.98 31.21
CA ARG A 31 6.63 -18.30 29.93
C ARG A 31 7.53 -19.20 29.08
N PHE A 32 8.80 -18.85 28.94
CA PHE A 32 9.78 -19.64 28.22
C PHE A 32 9.93 -21.05 28.79
N LEU A 33 10.06 -21.18 30.11
CA LEU A 33 10.19 -22.47 30.79
C LEU A 33 8.94 -23.34 30.62
N ALA A 34 7.76 -22.73 30.65
CA ALA A 34 6.51 -23.45 30.41
C ALA A 34 6.39 -23.93 28.95
N ASP A 35 6.71 -23.07 27.98
CA ASP A 35 6.70 -23.43 26.56
C ASP A 35 7.78 -24.51 26.24
N PHE A 36 8.95 -24.44 26.87
CA PHE A 36 10.00 -25.45 26.76
C PHE A 36 9.60 -26.79 27.41
N THR A 37 8.95 -26.75 28.58
CA THR A 37 8.41 -27.94 29.23
C THR A 37 7.36 -28.61 28.34
N PHE A 38 6.51 -27.81 27.70
CA PHE A 38 5.53 -28.32 26.74
C PHE A 38 6.19 -28.97 25.53
N LEU A 39 7.24 -28.36 24.97
CA LEU A 39 8.03 -28.95 23.88
C LEU A 39 8.62 -30.32 24.28
N LEU A 40 9.11 -30.49 25.51
CA LEU A 40 9.62 -31.77 26.00
C LEU A 40 8.52 -32.84 26.12
N MET A 41 7.30 -32.43 26.45
CA MET A 41 6.14 -33.31 26.57
C MET A 41 5.54 -33.72 25.22
N GLN A 42 5.80 -32.97 24.14
CA GLN A 42 5.30 -33.32 22.80
C GLN A 42 5.89 -34.62 22.28
N HIS A 43 5.05 -35.46 21.65
CA HIS A 43 5.49 -36.74 21.10
C HIS A 43 6.55 -36.52 19.99
N CYS A 44 7.72 -37.16 20.12
CA CYS A 44 8.81 -37.05 19.14
C CYS A 44 9.38 -38.45 18.87
N GLY A 45 8.76 -39.15 17.91
CA GLY A 45 9.11 -40.54 17.60
C GLY A 45 9.06 -41.45 18.83
N GLU A 46 10.05 -42.34 18.98
CA GLU A 46 10.16 -43.27 20.11
C GLU A 46 10.86 -42.67 21.34
N LEU A 47 11.18 -41.36 21.34
CA LEU A 47 11.91 -40.74 22.43
C LEU A 47 10.98 -40.42 23.61
N ASP A 48 11.28 -41.03 24.76
CA ASP A 48 10.67 -40.65 26.03
C ASP A 48 11.27 -39.34 26.59
N ILE A 49 10.64 -38.81 27.65
CA ILE A 49 11.05 -37.52 28.24
C ILE A 49 12.48 -37.56 28.78
N THR A 50 12.90 -38.70 29.33
CA THR A 50 14.24 -38.91 29.88
C THR A 50 15.30 -38.83 28.78
N SER A 51 15.05 -39.53 27.66
CA SER A 51 15.92 -39.56 26.48
C SER A 51 16.05 -38.17 25.85
N LYS A 52 14.96 -37.39 25.82
CA LYS A 52 14.99 -36.00 25.34
C LYS A 52 15.83 -35.10 26.24
N CYS A 53 15.66 -35.19 27.56
CA CYS A 53 16.45 -34.42 28.51
C CYS A 53 17.95 -34.76 28.44
N GLU A 54 18.29 -36.05 28.30
CA GLU A 54 19.67 -36.50 28.12
C GLU A 54 20.30 -35.97 26.82
N LEU A 55 19.54 -35.98 25.71
CA LEU A 55 19.98 -35.42 24.43
C LEU A 55 20.26 -33.92 24.51
N ILE A 56 19.34 -33.15 25.10
CA ILE A 56 19.52 -31.71 25.28
C ILE A 56 20.75 -31.46 26.15
N SER A 57 20.85 -32.10 27.32
CA SER A 57 22.00 -31.94 28.22
C SER A 57 23.34 -32.26 27.53
N LYS A 58 23.39 -33.36 26.77
CA LYS A 58 24.59 -33.80 26.04
C LYS A 58 25.02 -32.80 24.96
N HIS A 59 24.07 -32.14 24.31
CA HIS A 59 24.33 -31.26 23.17
C HIS A 59 24.22 -29.78 23.51
N MET A 60 23.82 -29.41 24.74
CA MET A 60 23.52 -28.03 25.12
C MET A 60 24.70 -27.09 24.91
N SER A 61 25.92 -27.52 25.23
CA SER A 61 27.12 -26.71 25.03
C SER A 61 27.42 -26.44 23.55
N LYS A 62 27.14 -27.41 22.67
CA LYS A 62 27.28 -27.26 21.21
C LYS A 62 26.15 -26.45 20.60
N ILE A 63 24.94 -26.60 21.12
CA ILE A 63 23.78 -25.78 20.73
C ILE A 63 24.05 -24.33 21.11
N SER A 64 24.55 -24.09 22.32
CA SER A 64 24.96 -22.75 22.77
C SER A 64 26.05 -22.14 21.90
N SER A 65 27.05 -22.92 21.46
CA SER A 65 28.10 -22.40 20.57
C SER A 65 27.59 -22.08 19.18
N LEU A 66 26.59 -22.81 18.65
CA LEU A 66 25.96 -22.49 17.36
C LEU A 66 25.30 -21.10 17.36
N PHE A 67 24.76 -20.67 18.51
CA PHE A 67 24.18 -19.33 18.67
C PHE A 67 25.24 -18.24 18.89
N ILE A 68 26.40 -18.57 19.47
CA ILE A 68 27.50 -17.62 19.72
C ILE A 68 28.35 -17.42 18.45
N ASP A 69 28.60 -18.49 17.68
CA ASP A 69 29.48 -18.48 16.51
C ASP A 69 28.75 -18.08 15.21
N GLY A 70 27.48 -17.64 15.29
CA GLY A 70 26.72 -17.12 14.15
C GLY A 70 26.40 -18.15 13.04
N ALA A 71 26.47 -19.45 13.35
CA ALA A 71 26.35 -20.53 12.36
C ALA A 71 24.89 -20.83 11.91
N LEU A 72 23.90 -20.19 12.53
CA LEU A 72 22.49 -20.24 12.12
C LEU A 72 22.04 -18.82 11.72
N PRO A 73 21.50 -18.59 10.51
CA PRO A 73 20.91 -17.32 10.15
C PRO A 73 19.67 -17.11 11.03
N PHE A 74 19.80 -16.27 12.05
CA PHE A 74 18.72 -15.94 12.96
C PHE A 74 18.24 -14.52 12.63
N GLU A 75 17.05 -14.40 12.06
CA GLU A 75 16.31 -13.14 12.03
C GLU A 75 15.74 -12.88 13.43
N ALA A 76 16.57 -12.39 14.35
CA ALA A 76 16.12 -11.93 15.65
C ALA A 76 15.51 -10.51 15.52
N LYS A 77 14.21 -10.42 15.23
CA LYS A 77 13.45 -9.22 15.58
C LYS A 77 13.37 -9.12 17.10
N GLY A 78 14.24 -8.28 17.68
CA GLY A 78 14.12 -7.77 19.05
C GLY A 78 14.85 -8.59 20.12
N CYS A 79 16.16 -8.35 20.28
CA CYS A 79 16.81 -8.59 21.57
C CYS A 79 17.99 -7.65 21.76
N SER A 80 17.85 -6.63 22.62
CA SER A 80 18.95 -5.77 23.03
C SER A 80 19.74 -6.46 24.14
N MET A 81 20.87 -7.07 23.82
CA MET A 81 21.83 -7.55 24.83
C MET A 81 22.86 -6.47 25.12
N VAL A 82 22.83 -5.97 26.37
CA VAL A 82 23.86 -5.11 26.95
C VAL A 82 25.06 -5.99 27.34
N GLY A 83 26.22 -5.76 26.74
CA GLY A 83 27.47 -6.43 27.14
C GLY A 83 28.66 -6.10 26.25
N ASN A 84 29.51 -5.18 26.73
CA ASN A 84 30.76 -4.76 26.10
C ASN A 84 31.75 -5.92 25.82
N ALA A 85 32.15 -6.09 24.56
CA ALA A 85 33.52 -6.46 24.17
C ALA A 85 33.74 -6.10 22.69
N ALA A 86 34.73 -5.24 22.44
CA ALA A 86 35.11 -4.77 21.12
C ALA A 86 35.63 -5.90 20.22
N GLN A 87 35.27 -5.90 18.93
CA GLN A 87 36.22 -5.79 17.80
C GLN A 87 35.52 -5.85 16.43
N LEU A 88 36.11 -5.09 15.52
CA LEU A 88 35.73 -4.79 14.15
C LEU A 88 35.33 -6.03 13.32
N TYR A 89 34.13 -5.97 12.76
CA TYR A 89 33.94 -6.25 11.34
C TYR A 89 33.22 -5.03 10.76
N PRO A 90 33.63 -4.50 9.59
CA PRO A 90 32.78 -3.56 8.88
C PRO A 90 31.53 -4.37 8.49
N GLU A 91 30.39 -4.06 9.12
CA GLU A 91 29.12 -4.39 8.48
C GLU A 91 29.18 -3.81 7.06
N PRO A 92 28.67 -4.51 6.04
CA PRO A 92 28.41 -3.83 4.78
C PRO A 92 27.59 -2.59 5.14
N ASP A 93 28.02 -1.41 4.68
CA ASP A 93 27.26 -0.16 4.80
C ASP A 93 25.93 -0.32 4.04
N LEU A 94 24.99 -1.08 4.60
CA LEU A 94 23.57 -0.95 4.32
C LEU A 94 23.14 0.18 5.23
N ASP A 95 22.99 1.36 4.63
CA ASP A 95 22.39 2.51 5.28
C ASP A 95 21.12 2.00 6.02
N PRO A 96 20.90 2.29 7.32
CA PRO A 96 19.74 1.86 8.13
C PRO A 96 18.36 2.38 7.63
N LEU A 97 18.25 2.61 6.33
CA LEU A 97 17.36 3.50 5.61
C LEU A 97 16.88 2.89 4.28
N ASP A 98 17.39 1.71 3.92
CA ASP A 98 16.83 0.90 2.83
C ASP A 98 15.60 0.07 3.28
N ASP A 99 15.18 0.20 4.53
CA ASP A 99 13.96 -0.43 5.03
C ASP A 99 12.72 0.39 4.63
N ALA A 100 11.76 -0.25 3.95
CA ALA A 100 10.48 0.35 3.65
C ALA A 100 9.68 0.57 4.94
N MET A 101 9.55 1.83 5.35
CA MET A 101 8.81 2.24 6.53
C MET A 101 7.48 2.89 6.16
N VAL A 102 6.43 2.46 6.84
CA VAL A 102 5.08 3.02 6.70
C VAL A 102 4.66 3.66 8.03
N GLY A 103 4.24 4.91 7.97
CA GLY A 103 3.67 5.63 9.10
C GLY A 103 2.27 5.12 9.47
N MET A 104 1.94 5.17 10.76
CA MET A 104 0.62 4.73 11.24
C MET A 104 -0.53 5.51 10.60
N ASP A 105 -0.35 6.80 10.35
CA ASP A 105 -1.36 7.64 9.68
C ASP A 105 -1.66 7.13 8.27
N SER A 106 -0.63 6.87 7.47
CA SER A 106 -0.77 6.31 6.13
C SER A 106 -1.46 4.95 6.15
N MET A 107 -1.12 4.09 7.13
CA MET A 107 -1.84 2.82 7.32
C MET A 107 -3.32 2.99 7.62
N MET A 108 -3.68 3.95 8.48
CA MET A 108 -5.06 4.16 8.86
C MET A 108 -5.87 4.76 7.71
N ARG A 109 -5.29 5.70 6.97
CA ARG A 109 -5.96 6.42 5.88
C ARG A 109 -6.14 5.55 4.64
N SER A 110 -5.21 4.64 4.36
CA SER A 110 -5.31 3.74 3.21
C SER A 110 -6.32 2.59 3.40
N ASN A 111 -6.98 2.50 4.56
CA ASN A 111 -7.96 1.43 4.85
C ASN A 111 -9.18 1.48 3.94
N SER A 112 -9.66 2.67 3.56
CA SER A 112 -10.80 2.79 2.63
C SER A 112 -10.44 2.24 1.26
N THR A 113 -9.23 2.55 0.77
CA THR A 113 -8.69 2.01 -0.48
C THR A 113 -8.59 0.49 -0.42
N LEU A 114 -8.06 -0.06 0.69
CA LEU A 114 -7.96 -1.51 0.87
C LEU A 114 -9.33 -2.20 0.94
N GLU A 115 -10.31 -1.58 1.60
CA GLU A 115 -11.67 -2.11 1.67
C GLU A 115 -12.30 -2.14 0.27
N ASP A 116 -12.20 -1.04 -0.49
CA ASP A 116 -12.69 -1.01 -1.87
C ASP A 116 -11.99 -2.06 -2.73
N PHE A 117 -10.65 -2.12 -2.68
CA PHE A 117 -9.86 -3.11 -3.39
C PHE A 117 -10.35 -4.53 -3.09
N CYS A 118 -10.54 -4.88 -1.81
CA CYS A 118 -11.03 -6.21 -1.43
C CYS A 118 -12.42 -6.50 -1.98
N ARG A 119 -13.33 -5.51 -2.00
CA ARG A 119 -14.70 -5.67 -2.50
C ARG A 119 -14.76 -5.74 -4.03
N SER A 120 -13.85 -5.04 -4.71
CA SER A 120 -13.87 -4.84 -6.16
C SER A 120 -12.97 -5.84 -6.90
N TYR A 121 -11.82 -6.23 -6.35
CA TYR A 121 -10.82 -7.05 -7.03
C TYR A 121 -10.88 -8.53 -6.66
N PHE A 122 -11.27 -8.90 -5.44
CA PHE A 122 -11.22 -10.32 -5.01
C PHE A 122 -12.05 -11.24 -5.90
N MET A 123 -13.13 -10.75 -6.49
CA MET A 123 -13.94 -11.54 -7.42
C MET A 123 -13.17 -11.97 -8.68
N PHE A 124 -12.20 -11.17 -9.14
CA PHE A 124 -11.31 -11.52 -10.27
C PHE A 124 -10.27 -12.59 -9.91
N HIS A 125 -10.15 -12.87 -8.61
CA HIS A 125 -9.26 -13.87 -8.02
C HIS A 125 -10.01 -15.09 -7.47
N ASN A 126 -11.31 -15.23 -7.75
CA ASN A 126 -12.15 -16.28 -7.15
C ASN A 126 -12.10 -16.28 -5.61
N MET A 127 -11.97 -15.09 -5.03
CA MET A 127 -11.92 -14.86 -3.59
C MET A 127 -13.17 -14.12 -3.13
N GLU A 128 -13.53 -14.31 -1.86
CA GLU A 128 -14.61 -13.59 -1.22
C GLU A 128 -14.06 -12.80 -0.02
N ALA A 129 -14.39 -11.51 0.06
CA ALA A 129 -13.97 -10.64 1.16
C ALA A 129 -14.57 -11.07 2.52
N SER A 130 -15.69 -11.81 2.49
CA SER A 130 -16.34 -12.38 3.68
C SER A 130 -15.58 -13.56 4.28
N GLN A 131 -14.58 -14.12 3.57
CA GLN A 131 -13.82 -15.29 4.02
C GLN A 131 -12.55 -14.84 4.76
N PRO A 132 -12.44 -15.10 6.08
CA PRO A 132 -11.30 -14.64 6.87
C PRO A 132 -9.95 -15.14 6.35
N ARG A 133 -9.89 -16.37 5.82
CA ARG A 133 -8.65 -16.93 5.27
C ARG A 133 -8.10 -16.11 4.11
N SER A 134 -8.97 -15.68 3.19
CA SER A 134 -8.62 -14.84 2.03
C SER A 134 -8.05 -13.50 2.51
N ILE A 135 -8.68 -12.90 3.52
CA ILE A 135 -8.22 -11.64 4.10
C ILE A 135 -6.87 -11.81 4.78
N PHE A 136 -6.76 -12.70 5.77
CA PHE A 136 -5.55 -12.80 6.60
C PHE A 136 -4.33 -13.37 5.86
N SER A 137 -4.51 -14.07 4.75
CA SER A 137 -3.38 -14.62 3.96
C SER A 137 -2.68 -13.57 3.10
N TYR A 138 -3.40 -12.54 2.65
CA TYR A 138 -2.89 -11.60 1.64
C TYR A 138 -2.88 -10.15 2.12
N LEU A 139 -3.80 -9.78 3.01
CA LEU A 139 -3.94 -8.41 3.50
C LEU A 139 -2.64 -7.84 4.10
N PRO A 140 -1.77 -8.57 4.81
CA PRO A 140 -0.53 -7.98 5.34
C PRO A 140 0.35 -7.36 4.26
N ILE A 141 0.51 -8.02 3.10
CA ILE A 141 1.34 -7.51 1.99
C ILE A 141 0.60 -6.41 1.23
N LEU A 142 -0.70 -6.61 0.96
CA LEU A 142 -1.51 -5.61 0.27
C LEU A 142 -1.58 -4.31 1.07
N SER A 143 -1.89 -4.40 2.37
CA SER A 143 -1.95 -3.26 3.28
C SER A 143 -0.60 -2.56 3.38
N PHE A 144 0.49 -3.30 3.57
CA PHE A 144 1.81 -2.69 3.62
C PHE A 144 2.14 -1.92 2.33
N THR A 145 1.86 -2.50 1.18
CA THR A 145 2.15 -1.90 -0.13
C THR A 145 1.33 -0.64 -0.36
N GLU A 146 0.02 -0.74 -0.18
CA GLU A 146 -0.93 0.36 -0.35
C GLU A 146 -0.60 1.53 0.59
N SER A 147 -0.40 1.23 1.88
CA SER A 147 -0.04 2.26 2.86
C SER A 147 1.32 2.90 2.56
N TYR A 148 2.26 2.15 1.96
CA TYR A 148 3.53 2.70 1.52
C TYR A 148 3.34 3.66 0.34
N ILE A 149 2.59 3.27 -0.69
CA ILE A 149 2.28 4.11 -1.85
C ILE A 149 1.53 5.37 -1.41
N TYR A 150 0.50 5.23 -0.58
CA TYR A 150 -0.26 6.34 0.00
C TYR A 150 0.63 7.36 0.74
N GLN A 151 1.64 6.87 1.45
CA GLN A 151 2.62 7.75 2.10
C GLN A 151 3.45 8.54 1.09
N LEU A 152 3.82 7.93 -0.02
CA LEU A 152 4.56 8.57 -1.11
C LEU A 152 3.69 9.58 -1.87
N ASP A 153 2.41 9.29 -2.08
CA ASP A 153 1.45 10.26 -2.64
C ASP A 153 1.38 11.52 -1.79
N GLY A 154 1.25 11.37 -0.46
CA GLY A 154 1.28 12.51 0.45
C GLY A 154 2.60 13.28 0.44
N PHE A 155 3.73 12.67 0.09
CA PHE A 155 4.98 13.41 -0.16
C PHE A 155 4.96 14.15 -1.49
N ASN A 156 4.38 13.55 -2.53
CA ASN A 156 4.22 14.16 -3.84
C ASN A 156 3.30 15.40 -3.78
N GLU A 157 2.15 15.31 -3.12
CA GLU A 157 1.23 16.43 -2.90
C GLU A 157 1.92 17.61 -2.18
N LYS A 158 2.70 17.32 -1.13
CA LYS A 158 3.50 18.35 -0.43
C LYS A 158 4.52 19.03 -1.35
N LEU A 159 5.03 18.33 -2.36
CA LEU A 159 5.93 18.93 -3.35
C LEU A 159 5.21 19.88 -4.31
N LEU A 160 3.93 19.63 -4.63
CA LEU A 160 3.10 20.53 -5.44
C LEU A 160 2.86 21.88 -4.74
N GLN A 161 2.76 21.87 -3.42
CA GLN A 161 2.50 23.07 -2.62
C GLN A 161 3.74 23.96 -2.41
N LEU A 162 4.95 23.48 -2.72
CA LEU A 162 6.17 24.26 -2.58
C LEU A 162 6.35 25.28 -3.71
N PRO A 163 6.68 26.56 -3.41
CA PRO A 163 6.92 27.56 -4.45
C PRO A 163 8.08 27.16 -5.37
N SER A 164 7.86 27.19 -6.68
CA SER A 164 8.83 26.78 -7.72
C SER A 164 10.13 27.64 -7.75
N SER A 165 10.23 28.67 -6.93
CA SER A 165 11.31 29.67 -6.91
C SER A 165 12.25 29.60 -5.70
N VAL A 166 12.07 28.66 -4.77
CA VAL A 166 12.96 28.50 -3.62
C VAL A 166 13.94 27.35 -3.88
N PRO A 167 15.25 27.61 -4.05
CA PRO A 167 16.24 26.55 -3.87
C PRO A 167 16.06 26.05 -2.44
N VAL A 168 15.82 24.74 -2.27
CA VAL A 168 15.47 24.06 -1.00
C VAL A 168 16.56 24.15 0.09
N PHE A 169 17.54 25.03 -0.09
CA PHE A 169 18.49 25.48 0.93
C PHE A 169 18.10 26.87 1.47
N SER A 170 16.86 27.05 1.91
CA SER A 170 16.60 28.05 2.95
C SER A 170 16.88 27.36 4.29
N LYS A 171 17.66 28.05 5.11
CA LYS A 171 18.19 27.61 6.40
C LYS A 171 17.12 27.50 7.50
N ASP A 172 15.84 27.59 7.13
CA ASP A 172 14.73 27.82 8.05
C ASP A 172 13.97 26.53 8.42
N PHE A 173 14.42 25.37 7.92
CA PHE A 173 13.94 24.04 8.32
C PHE A 173 14.92 23.33 9.26
N GLU A 174 15.55 24.04 10.20
CA GLU A 174 16.30 23.42 11.30
C GLU A 174 15.48 23.46 12.59
N ASP A 175 14.38 22.71 12.61
CA ASP A 175 13.76 22.27 13.85
C ASP A 175 13.82 20.74 13.92
N VAL A 176 14.08 20.15 15.09
CA VAL A 176 14.64 18.78 15.21
C VAL A 176 13.73 17.66 14.65
N ASP A 177 12.44 17.94 14.44
CA ASP A 177 11.45 17.06 13.79
C ASP A 177 11.52 17.05 12.24
N SER A 178 12.21 18.05 11.66
CA SER A 178 12.35 18.24 10.20
C SER A 178 13.44 17.39 9.55
N LYS A 179 14.37 16.81 10.31
CA LYS A 179 15.48 16.04 9.73
C LYS A 179 15.00 14.75 9.07
N LEU A 180 14.02 14.07 9.68
CA LEU A 180 13.42 12.88 9.11
C LEU A 180 12.56 13.26 7.89
N GLY A 181 11.71 14.28 8.01
CA GLY A 181 10.90 14.79 6.89
C GLY A 181 11.73 15.26 5.69
N ALA A 182 12.77 16.05 5.92
CA ALA A 182 13.69 16.51 4.86
C ALA A 182 14.56 15.39 4.28
N LYS A 183 14.73 14.29 5.01
CA LYS A 183 15.43 13.09 4.52
C LYS A 183 14.49 12.20 3.70
N SER A 184 13.26 11.96 4.16
CA SER A 184 12.22 11.22 3.43
C SER A 184 11.87 11.90 2.10
N VAL A 185 11.73 13.24 2.08
CA VAL A 185 11.50 13.99 0.83
C VAL A 185 12.69 13.88 -0.13
N ARG A 186 13.93 13.81 0.38
CA ARG A 186 15.12 13.60 -0.46
C ARG A 186 15.15 12.20 -1.07
N MET A 187 14.72 11.19 -0.33
CA MET A 187 14.64 9.81 -0.82
C MET A 187 13.55 9.65 -1.87
N PHE A 188 12.36 10.19 -1.61
CA PHE A 188 11.27 10.24 -2.58
C PHE A 188 11.71 10.82 -3.93
N ARG A 189 12.51 11.90 -3.92
CA ARG A 189 13.01 12.52 -5.16
C ARG A 189 14.06 11.71 -5.93
N LYS A 190 14.75 10.77 -5.28
CA LYS A 190 15.85 10.03 -5.90
C LYS A 190 15.39 8.68 -6.45
N ASP A 191 14.70 7.92 -5.61
CA ASP A 191 14.29 6.54 -5.90
C ASP A 191 13.20 6.14 -4.89
N PRO A 192 11.94 6.58 -5.11
CA PRO A 192 10.87 6.47 -4.12
C PRO A 192 10.48 5.01 -3.82
N PHE A 193 10.60 4.12 -4.81
CA PHE A 193 10.16 2.73 -4.68
C PHE A 193 11.25 1.73 -4.32
N ARG A 194 12.54 2.11 -4.33
CA ARG A 194 13.63 1.18 -3.97
C ARG A 194 13.43 0.41 -2.67
N PRO A 195 12.99 1.03 -1.56
CA PRO A 195 12.76 0.26 -0.34
C PRO A 195 11.65 -0.79 -0.52
N LEU A 196 10.56 -0.45 -1.23
CA LEU A 196 9.48 -1.39 -1.53
C LEU A 196 9.96 -2.52 -2.45
N LEU A 197 10.74 -2.20 -3.50
CA LEU A 197 11.32 -3.19 -4.41
C LEU A 197 12.16 -4.23 -3.65
N ILE A 198 13.02 -3.78 -2.72
CA ILE A 198 13.83 -4.67 -1.88
C ILE A 198 12.96 -5.59 -1.03
N VAL A 199 11.87 -5.08 -0.45
CA VAL A 199 10.93 -5.90 0.34
C VAL A 199 10.25 -6.95 -0.54
N LEU A 200 9.72 -6.55 -1.70
CA LEU A 200 9.03 -7.46 -2.61
C LEU A 200 9.98 -8.52 -3.19
N GLU A 201 11.23 -8.16 -3.49
CA GLU A 201 12.25 -9.10 -3.97
C GLU A 201 12.59 -10.14 -2.91
N ARG A 202 12.82 -9.72 -1.65
CA ARG A 202 13.13 -10.63 -0.53
C ARG A 202 11.99 -11.60 -0.24
N GLN A 203 10.74 -11.21 -0.49
CA GLN A 203 9.56 -12.06 -0.34
C GLN A 203 9.27 -12.93 -1.58
N GLY A 204 10.07 -12.82 -2.65
CA GLY A 204 9.83 -13.55 -3.91
C GLY A 204 8.57 -13.10 -4.66
N LEU A 205 8.12 -11.87 -4.41
CA LEU A 205 6.91 -11.28 -4.98
C LEU A 205 7.20 -10.32 -6.14
N LEU A 206 8.43 -9.86 -6.29
CA LEU A 206 8.79 -8.93 -7.34
C LEU A 206 8.75 -9.60 -8.71
N THR A 207 8.09 -8.95 -9.66
CA THR A 207 8.03 -9.36 -11.08
C THR A 207 8.35 -8.16 -11.96
N GLU A 208 8.81 -8.40 -13.19
CA GLU A 208 9.09 -7.33 -14.17
C GLU A 208 7.86 -6.43 -14.38
N ARG A 209 6.66 -7.00 -14.39
CA ARG A 209 5.41 -6.25 -14.53
C ARG A 209 5.11 -5.36 -13.32
N ILE A 210 5.40 -5.81 -12.10
CA ILE A 210 5.26 -4.96 -10.90
C ILE A 210 6.26 -3.80 -10.96
N GLU A 211 7.50 -4.05 -11.40
CA GLU A 211 8.48 -2.97 -11.60
C GLU A 211 8.03 -1.97 -12.66
N GLU A 212 7.39 -2.43 -13.74
CA GLU A 212 6.80 -1.56 -14.77
C GLU A 212 5.67 -0.68 -14.20
N GLU A 213 4.76 -1.26 -13.43
CA GLU A 213 3.67 -0.49 -12.81
C GLU A 213 4.18 0.52 -11.77
N LEU A 214 5.26 0.21 -11.03
CA LEU A 214 5.92 1.18 -10.14
C LEU A 214 6.56 2.33 -10.94
N ARG A 215 7.21 2.04 -12.07
CA ARG A 215 7.72 3.08 -12.99
C ARG A 215 6.60 3.95 -13.56
N CYS A 216 5.46 3.35 -13.86
CA CYS A 216 4.24 4.07 -14.25
C CYS A 216 3.77 5.03 -13.15
N GLY A 217 3.85 4.64 -11.87
CA GLY A 217 3.57 5.54 -10.74
C GLY A 217 4.55 6.72 -10.64
N GLU A 218 5.84 6.48 -10.87
CA GLU A 218 6.83 7.57 -10.92
C GLU A 218 6.56 8.55 -12.08
N GLU A 219 6.19 8.02 -13.25
CA GLU A 219 5.78 8.80 -14.41
C GLU A 219 4.54 9.65 -14.09
N TYR A 220 3.52 9.06 -13.45
CA TYR A 220 2.32 9.77 -13.00
C TYR A 220 2.68 10.97 -12.12
N TRP A 221 3.44 10.76 -11.05
CA TRP A 221 3.83 11.84 -10.14
C TRP A 221 4.65 12.92 -10.85
N ALA A 222 5.47 12.56 -11.84
CA ALA A 222 6.19 13.54 -12.64
C ALA A 222 5.25 14.40 -13.50
N LEU A 223 4.30 13.76 -14.19
CA LEU A 223 3.30 14.42 -15.02
C LEU A 223 2.39 15.33 -14.19
N GLU A 224 1.91 14.85 -13.04
CA GLU A 224 1.10 15.65 -12.12
C GLU A 224 1.83 16.93 -11.70
N ARG A 225 3.08 16.81 -11.26
CA ARG A 225 3.90 17.98 -10.88
C ARG A 225 4.11 18.95 -12.03
N GLU A 226 4.36 18.44 -13.23
CA GLU A 226 4.55 19.27 -14.41
C GLU A 226 3.26 20.01 -14.79
N LEU A 227 2.15 19.29 -14.91
CA LEU A 227 0.84 19.82 -15.31
C LEU A 227 0.31 20.83 -14.30
N CYS A 228 0.31 20.50 -13.01
CA CYS A 228 -0.17 21.40 -11.96
C CYS A 228 0.73 22.63 -11.80
N SER A 229 2.05 22.51 -11.98
CA SER A 229 2.96 23.67 -12.01
C SER A 229 2.69 24.57 -13.23
N ALA A 230 2.39 23.98 -14.38
CA ALA A 230 2.05 24.71 -15.60
C ALA A 230 0.74 25.50 -15.45
N LEU A 231 -0.27 24.94 -14.77
CA LEU A 231 -1.51 25.66 -14.45
C LEU A 231 -1.25 26.92 -13.62
N VAL A 232 -0.50 26.80 -12.52
CA VAL A 232 -0.16 27.93 -11.65
C VAL A 232 0.68 28.98 -12.37
N SER A 233 1.62 28.52 -13.21
CA SER A 233 2.51 29.40 -13.99
C SER A 233 1.85 29.95 -15.26
N ASN A 234 0.58 29.61 -15.50
CA ASN A 234 -0.17 29.92 -16.72
C ASN A 234 0.54 29.51 -18.02
N LYS A 235 1.33 28.43 -18.00
CA LYS A 235 2.01 27.87 -19.16
C LYS A 235 1.07 26.98 -19.97
N GLU A 236 1.42 26.71 -21.22
CA GLU A 236 0.73 25.71 -22.04
C GLU A 236 0.93 24.30 -21.46
N ILE A 237 -0.06 23.43 -21.66
CA ILE A 237 0.00 22.02 -21.26
C ILE A 237 -0.21 21.13 -22.48
N SER A 238 0.26 19.88 -22.40
CA SER A 238 0.01 18.85 -23.39
C SER A 238 -1.23 18.04 -23.01
N ILE A 239 -2.21 17.97 -23.91
CA ILE A 239 -3.37 17.09 -23.69
C ILE A 239 -2.98 15.61 -23.64
N LYS A 240 -1.93 15.22 -24.37
CA LYS A 240 -1.43 13.84 -24.34
C LYS A 240 -0.89 13.48 -22.96
N ASP A 241 -0.24 14.43 -22.31
CA ASP A 241 0.36 14.25 -20.99
C ASP A 241 -0.73 14.20 -19.93
N ALA A 242 -1.77 15.04 -20.05
CA ALA A 242 -2.95 14.98 -19.18
C ALA A 242 -3.71 13.65 -19.33
N THR A 243 -3.93 13.18 -20.56
CA THR A 243 -4.55 11.88 -20.82
C THR A 243 -3.67 10.73 -20.32
N ARG A 244 -2.34 10.83 -20.46
CA ARG A 244 -1.41 9.84 -19.91
C ARG A 244 -1.48 9.81 -18.39
N ALA A 245 -1.50 10.96 -17.72
CA ALA A 245 -1.56 11.06 -16.27
C ALA A 245 -2.82 10.38 -15.71
N ILE A 246 -4.02 10.68 -16.24
CA ILE A 246 -5.26 10.04 -15.75
C ILE A 246 -5.25 8.52 -15.96
N HIS A 247 -4.65 8.01 -17.05
CA HIS A 247 -4.48 6.56 -17.25
C HIS A 247 -3.49 5.92 -16.29
N LEU A 248 -2.58 6.69 -15.71
CA LEU A 248 -1.56 6.18 -14.79
C LEU A 248 -1.98 6.29 -13.32
N LYS A 249 -3.00 7.08 -12.99
CA LYS A 249 -3.38 7.47 -11.62
C LYS A 249 -3.60 6.26 -10.70
N SER A 250 -4.36 5.24 -11.11
CA SER A 250 -4.66 4.04 -10.31
C SER A 250 -3.58 2.93 -10.40
N PHE A 251 -2.29 3.29 -10.42
CA PHE A 251 -1.21 2.29 -10.54
C PHE A 251 -1.05 1.44 -9.28
N ASP A 252 -1.40 1.99 -8.12
CA ASP A 252 -1.51 1.33 -6.80
C ASP A 252 -2.45 0.11 -6.85
N TYR A 253 -3.65 0.27 -7.41
CA TYR A 253 -4.61 -0.82 -7.62
C TYR A 253 -4.04 -1.90 -8.54
N ARG A 254 -3.36 -1.51 -9.62
CA ARG A 254 -2.71 -2.46 -10.54
C ARG A 254 -1.59 -3.24 -9.86
N ILE A 255 -0.76 -2.59 -9.04
CA ILE A 255 0.28 -3.26 -8.23
C ILE A 255 -0.35 -4.24 -7.25
N MET A 256 -1.36 -3.82 -6.49
CA MET A 256 -2.07 -4.70 -5.56
C MET A 256 -2.69 -5.91 -6.26
N ASN A 257 -3.26 -5.72 -7.45
CA ASN A 257 -3.82 -6.79 -8.27
C ASN A 257 -2.75 -7.80 -8.72
N LEU A 258 -1.61 -7.31 -9.20
CA LEU A 258 -0.47 -8.13 -9.60
C LEU A 258 0.14 -8.90 -8.42
N LEU A 259 0.28 -8.24 -7.27
CA LEU A 259 0.73 -8.88 -6.04
C LEU A 259 -0.22 -10.00 -5.62
N LEU A 260 -1.53 -9.80 -5.78
CA LEU A 260 -2.50 -10.85 -5.44
C LEU A 260 -2.39 -12.07 -6.38
N TYR A 261 -2.13 -11.88 -7.68
CA TYR A 261 -1.81 -12.99 -8.58
C TYR A 261 -0.56 -13.74 -8.11
N GLN A 262 0.50 -13.02 -7.77
CA GLN A 262 1.79 -13.59 -7.36
C GLN A 262 1.69 -14.34 -6.03
N LEU A 263 1.02 -13.76 -5.03
CA LEU A 263 0.77 -14.38 -3.72
C LEU A 263 -0.03 -15.69 -3.83
N ARG A 264 -0.87 -15.81 -4.86
CA ARG A 264 -1.68 -17.00 -5.13
C ARG A 264 -0.96 -18.01 -6.03
N GLY A 265 0.19 -17.65 -6.60
CA GLY A 265 0.90 -18.47 -7.57
C GLY A 265 0.10 -18.66 -8.87
N GLU A 266 -0.76 -17.71 -9.23
CA GLU A 266 -1.57 -17.75 -10.43
C GLU A 266 -0.98 -16.90 -11.55
N LYS A 267 -1.28 -17.28 -12.80
CA LYS A 267 -0.91 -16.46 -13.95
C LYS A 267 -1.83 -15.25 -14.04
N VAL A 268 -1.24 -14.11 -14.34
CA VAL A 268 -1.98 -12.88 -14.61
C VAL A 268 -2.95 -13.11 -15.78
N ASN A 269 -4.20 -12.71 -15.60
CA ASN A 269 -5.21 -12.76 -16.65
C ASN A 269 -5.27 -11.41 -17.37
N GLU A 270 -4.77 -11.37 -18.62
CA GLU A 270 -4.70 -10.12 -19.39
C GLU A 270 -6.06 -9.49 -19.66
N LEU A 271 -7.11 -10.30 -19.83
CA LEU A 271 -8.46 -9.76 -20.01
C LEU A 271 -8.93 -9.04 -18.75
N HIS A 272 -8.63 -9.59 -17.57
CA HIS A 272 -8.96 -8.93 -16.30
C HIS A 272 -8.17 -7.63 -16.14
N MET A 273 -6.86 -7.64 -16.44
CA MET A 273 -6.02 -6.44 -16.39
C MET A 273 -6.54 -5.35 -17.33
N GLU A 274 -6.88 -5.70 -18.57
CA GLU A 274 -7.40 -4.73 -19.53
C GLU A 274 -8.76 -4.18 -19.10
N PHE A 275 -9.68 -5.04 -18.67
CA PHE A 275 -10.99 -4.63 -18.17
C PHE A 275 -10.87 -3.66 -16.98
N LEU A 276 -10.09 -4.04 -15.97
CA LEU A 276 -9.91 -3.25 -14.76
C LEU A 276 -9.27 -1.89 -15.08
N SER A 277 -8.26 -1.84 -15.96
CA SER A 277 -7.63 -0.57 -16.35
C SER A 277 -8.60 0.45 -16.97
N VAL A 278 -9.62 0.00 -17.69
CA VAL A 278 -10.65 0.88 -18.27
C VAL A 278 -11.68 1.26 -17.22
N SER A 279 -12.02 0.35 -16.31
CA SER A 279 -12.93 0.64 -15.22
C SER A 279 -12.33 1.64 -14.22
N GLU A 280 -11.06 1.45 -13.86
CA GLU A 280 -10.24 2.37 -13.06
C GLU A 280 -10.29 3.78 -13.66
N LEU A 281 -10.02 3.91 -14.97
CA LEU A 281 -10.10 5.21 -15.65
C LEU A 281 -11.45 5.90 -15.48
N LEU A 282 -12.56 5.17 -15.62
CA LEU A 282 -13.89 5.74 -15.45
C LEU A 282 -14.15 6.16 -13.99
N VAL A 283 -13.67 5.39 -13.02
CA VAL A 283 -13.73 5.75 -11.60
C VAL A 283 -12.92 7.03 -11.34
N GLU A 284 -11.68 7.11 -11.82
CA GLU A 284 -10.84 8.31 -11.65
C GLU A 284 -11.44 9.56 -12.28
N VAL A 285 -12.06 9.43 -13.46
CA VAL A 285 -12.78 10.55 -14.08
C VAL A 285 -14.01 10.93 -13.26
N SER A 286 -14.71 9.97 -12.65
CA SER A 286 -15.85 10.25 -11.77
C SER A 286 -15.41 11.01 -10.52
N ASP A 287 -14.33 10.56 -9.89
CA ASP A 287 -13.77 11.18 -8.69
C ASP A 287 -13.28 12.59 -8.99
N ASP A 288 -12.52 12.79 -10.08
CA ASP A 288 -12.12 14.13 -10.54
C ASP A 288 -13.32 15.05 -10.78
N LEU A 289 -14.44 14.54 -11.31
CA LEU A 289 -15.63 15.37 -11.52
C LEU A 289 -16.35 15.71 -10.21
N PHE A 290 -16.25 14.85 -9.20
CA PHE A 290 -16.82 15.07 -7.88
C PHE A 290 -15.99 16.06 -7.06
N ASP A 291 -14.66 15.90 -7.06
CA ASP A 291 -13.70 16.69 -6.27
C ASP A 291 -13.19 17.95 -7.00
N TYR A 292 -13.74 18.27 -8.18
CA TYR A 292 -13.26 19.33 -9.08
C TYR A 292 -12.99 20.67 -8.39
N GLU A 293 -13.89 21.12 -7.52
CA GLU A 293 -13.75 22.40 -6.83
C GLU A 293 -12.60 22.38 -5.81
N ASP A 294 -12.50 21.30 -5.03
CA ASP A 294 -11.46 21.11 -4.02
C ASP A 294 -10.09 20.94 -4.68
N ASP A 295 -10.00 20.19 -5.79
CA ASP A 295 -8.77 20.03 -6.56
C ASP A 295 -8.24 21.34 -7.16
N VAL A 296 -9.15 22.24 -7.58
CA VAL A 296 -8.76 23.58 -8.02
C VAL A 296 -8.19 24.40 -6.86
N VAL A 297 -8.76 24.27 -5.67
CA VAL A 297 -8.31 24.98 -4.46
C VAL A 297 -6.93 24.48 -4.03
N GLU A 298 -6.75 23.17 -3.96
CA GLU A 298 -5.53 22.52 -3.48
C GLU A 298 -4.43 22.42 -4.53
N ASN A 299 -4.76 22.71 -5.80
CA ASN A 299 -3.89 22.55 -6.95
C ASN A 299 -3.49 21.09 -7.25
N ASN A 300 -4.40 20.15 -7.00
CA ASN A 300 -4.23 18.71 -7.28
C ASN A 300 -4.57 18.36 -8.72
N PHE A 301 -3.99 17.29 -9.27
CA PHE A 301 -4.33 16.88 -10.63
C PHE A 301 -5.83 16.60 -10.78
N ASN A 302 -6.42 17.09 -11.87
CA ASN A 302 -7.81 16.85 -12.20
C ASN A 302 -8.01 16.97 -13.72
N ILE A 303 -8.62 15.97 -14.33
CA ILE A 303 -8.72 15.87 -15.79
C ILE A 303 -9.57 17.01 -16.39
N LEU A 304 -10.62 17.47 -15.71
CA LEU A 304 -11.43 18.59 -16.18
C LEU A 304 -10.61 19.89 -16.16
N ARG A 305 -9.80 20.14 -15.13
CA ARG A 305 -8.88 21.30 -15.09
C ARG A 305 -7.94 21.30 -16.30
N MET A 306 -7.38 20.13 -16.64
CA MET A 306 -6.50 20.00 -17.80
C MET A 306 -7.25 20.23 -19.11
N PHE A 307 -8.45 19.68 -19.25
CA PHE A 307 -9.26 19.89 -20.46
C PHE A 307 -9.65 21.35 -20.63
N VAL A 308 -10.00 22.06 -19.55
CA VAL A 308 -10.32 23.50 -19.55
C VAL A 308 -9.10 24.30 -19.97
N LYS A 309 -7.91 23.98 -19.44
CA LYS A 309 -6.67 24.67 -19.80
C LYS A 309 -6.31 24.50 -21.28
N TYR A 310 -6.51 23.31 -21.85
CA TYR A 310 -6.11 23.00 -23.21
C TYR A 310 -7.16 23.41 -24.27
N TYR A 311 -8.43 23.03 -24.06
CA TYR A 311 -9.52 23.28 -25.02
C TYR A 311 -10.25 24.61 -24.79
N GLY A 312 -10.10 25.20 -23.61
CA GLY A 312 -10.85 26.37 -23.16
C GLY A 312 -12.21 25.99 -22.54
N PRO A 313 -12.80 26.90 -21.73
CA PRO A 313 -13.98 26.61 -20.92
C PRO A 313 -15.21 26.10 -21.69
N SER A 314 -15.42 26.61 -22.90
CA SER A 314 -16.61 26.26 -23.70
C SER A 314 -16.51 24.89 -24.36
N ALA A 315 -15.30 24.46 -24.75
CA ALA A 315 -15.10 23.20 -25.47
C ALA A 315 -14.74 22.03 -24.54
N ALA A 316 -14.18 22.31 -23.37
CA ALA A 316 -13.71 21.28 -22.44
C ALA A 316 -14.79 20.28 -22.00
N PRO A 317 -16.02 20.68 -21.60
CA PRO A 317 -17.06 19.71 -21.22
C PRO A 317 -17.45 18.77 -22.37
N ILE A 318 -17.49 19.29 -23.61
CA ILE A 318 -17.84 18.51 -24.80
C ILE A 318 -16.74 17.50 -25.10
N MET A 319 -15.47 17.94 -25.03
CA MET A 319 -14.33 17.07 -25.27
C MET A 319 -14.19 16.00 -24.18
N LEU A 320 -14.47 16.34 -22.92
CA LEU A 320 -14.43 15.37 -21.82
C LEU A 320 -15.57 14.36 -21.93
N ALA A 321 -16.79 14.80 -22.27
CA ALA A 321 -17.91 13.89 -22.53
C ALA A 321 -17.57 12.89 -23.66
N LYS A 322 -16.92 13.36 -24.73
CA LYS A 322 -16.45 12.47 -25.80
C LYS A 322 -15.41 11.46 -25.31
N PHE A 323 -14.43 11.90 -24.50
CA PHE A 323 -13.43 11.03 -23.91
C PHE A 323 -14.06 9.94 -23.02
N ILE A 324 -15.05 10.32 -22.19
CA ILE A 324 -15.82 9.39 -21.37
C ILE A 324 -16.57 8.37 -22.24
N THR A 325 -17.26 8.82 -23.29
CA THR A 325 -18.00 7.91 -24.19
C THR A 325 -17.08 6.89 -24.85
N GLU A 326 -15.89 7.30 -25.30
CA GLU A 326 -14.91 6.37 -25.89
C GLU A 326 -14.43 5.31 -24.87
N ALA A 327 -14.24 5.71 -23.61
CA ALA A 327 -13.89 4.80 -22.52
C ALA A 327 -15.05 3.85 -22.15
N GLU A 328 -16.29 4.35 -22.10
CA GLU A 328 -17.50 3.54 -21.86
C GLU A 328 -17.73 2.50 -22.95
N GLU A 329 -17.54 2.86 -24.23
CA GLU A 329 -17.64 1.91 -25.34
C GLU A 329 -16.62 0.77 -25.22
N LYS A 330 -15.38 1.11 -24.80
CA LYS A 330 -14.34 0.10 -24.54
C LYS A 330 -14.71 -0.77 -23.33
N TYR A 331 -15.18 -0.15 -22.25
CA TYR A 331 -15.64 -0.84 -21.04
C TYR A 331 -16.73 -1.86 -21.36
N ASP A 332 -17.77 -1.44 -22.11
CA ASP A 332 -18.88 -2.29 -22.52
C ASP A 332 -18.43 -3.47 -23.40
N GLY A 333 -17.45 -3.25 -24.26
CA GLY A 333 -16.84 -4.30 -25.08
C GLY A 333 -16.15 -5.36 -24.23
N LEU A 334 -15.34 -4.93 -23.26
CA LEU A 334 -14.59 -5.81 -22.36
C LEU A 334 -15.51 -6.52 -21.35
N LEU A 335 -16.51 -5.82 -20.81
CA LEU A 335 -17.49 -6.38 -19.87
C LEU A 335 -18.25 -7.57 -20.46
N LYS A 336 -18.57 -7.51 -21.77
CA LYS A 336 -19.20 -8.61 -22.52
C LYS A 336 -18.25 -9.77 -22.81
N ALA A 337 -16.94 -9.52 -22.79
CA ALA A 337 -15.92 -10.54 -23.02
C ALA A 337 -15.55 -11.30 -21.72
N LEU A 338 -15.84 -10.73 -20.55
CA LEU A 338 -15.66 -11.40 -19.26
C LEU A 338 -16.56 -12.63 -19.12
N ASP A 339 -16.19 -13.50 -18.18
CA ASP A 339 -17.08 -14.56 -17.71
C ASP A 339 -18.44 -13.98 -17.27
N PRO A 340 -19.58 -14.56 -17.68
CA PRO A 340 -20.90 -13.98 -17.39
C PRO A 340 -21.20 -13.86 -15.89
N GLU A 341 -20.72 -14.78 -15.05
CA GLU A 341 -20.93 -14.73 -13.60
C GLU A 341 -20.07 -13.61 -12.99
N LEU A 342 -18.82 -13.47 -13.43
CA LEU A 342 -17.94 -12.38 -13.01
C LEU A 342 -18.48 -11.02 -13.44
N SER A 343 -18.94 -10.89 -14.68
CA SER A 343 -19.55 -9.67 -15.22
C SER A 343 -20.75 -9.23 -14.37
N MET A 344 -21.65 -10.16 -14.05
CA MET A 344 -22.81 -9.89 -13.20
C MET A 344 -22.42 -9.47 -11.77
N LYS A 345 -21.44 -10.16 -11.15
CA LYS A 345 -20.93 -9.80 -9.81
C LYS A 345 -20.32 -8.40 -9.80
N TYR A 346 -19.56 -8.06 -10.84
CA TYR A 346 -18.92 -6.76 -10.96
C TYR A 346 -19.95 -5.64 -11.14
N GLN A 347 -20.94 -5.82 -12.02
CA GLN A 347 -22.04 -4.85 -12.17
C GLN A 347 -22.79 -4.60 -10.86
N LYS A 348 -23.06 -5.67 -10.07
CA LYS A 348 -23.68 -5.53 -8.75
C LYS A 348 -22.81 -4.73 -7.78
N ARG A 349 -21.48 -4.93 -7.82
CA ARG A 349 -20.54 -4.13 -7.02
C ARG A 349 -20.56 -2.65 -7.42
N CYS A 350 -20.64 -2.33 -8.71
CA CYS A 350 -20.77 -0.95 -9.19
C CYS A 350 -22.06 -0.29 -8.69
N GLU A 351 -23.18 -1.02 -8.68
CA GLU A 351 -24.46 -0.54 -8.13
C GLU A 351 -24.34 -0.28 -6.61
N GLU A 352 -23.69 -1.17 -5.87
CA GLU A 352 -23.42 -1.01 -4.44
C GLU A 352 -22.56 0.23 -4.17
N ALA A 353 -21.45 0.42 -4.91
CA ALA A 353 -20.59 1.60 -4.79
C ALA A 353 -21.34 2.91 -5.05
N THR A 354 -22.15 2.93 -6.10
CA THR A 354 -22.98 4.09 -6.47
C THR A 354 -23.99 4.42 -5.37
N SER A 355 -24.56 3.40 -4.72
CA SER A 355 -25.50 3.56 -3.61
C SER A 355 -24.85 4.05 -2.31
N GLU A 356 -23.63 3.58 -2.00
CA GLU A 356 -22.81 4.03 -0.88
C GLU A 356 -22.46 5.52 -1.03
N GLY A 357 -22.24 5.98 -2.27
CA GLY A 357 -22.10 7.39 -2.66
C GLY A 357 -23.41 8.21 -2.64
N GLY A 358 -24.52 7.66 -2.14
CA GLY A 358 -25.78 8.38 -1.91
C GLY A 358 -26.77 8.43 -3.09
N LYS A 359 -26.46 7.81 -4.24
CA LYS A 359 -27.39 7.70 -5.37
C LYS A 359 -28.22 6.41 -5.27
N THR A 360 -29.52 6.55 -5.00
CA THR A 360 -30.45 5.42 -4.80
C THR A 360 -31.18 4.97 -6.08
N TYR A 361 -31.08 5.72 -7.17
CA TYR A 361 -31.76 5.44 -8.45
C TYR A 361 -30.92 5.95 -9.63
N GLY A 362 -30.71 5.14 -10.67
CA GLY A 362 -29.95 5.52 -11.87
C GLY A 362 -29.41 4.32 -12.65
N PRO A 363 -28.68 4.55 -13.75
CA PRO A 363 -27.91 3.50 -14.44
C PRO A 363 -26.90 2.84 -13.49
N SER A 364 -26.51 1.60 -13.76
CA SER A 364 -25.56 0.84 -12.92
C SER A 364 -24.15 1.43 -12.88
N LEU A 365 -23.78 2.24 -13.88
CA LEU A 365 -22.54 3.04 -13.92
C LEU A 365 -22.73 4.47 -13.41
N GLY A 366 -23.92 4.79 -12.88
CA GLY A 366 -24.29 6.15 -12.49
C GLY A 366 -24.63 7.05 -13.68
N THR A 367 -24.76 8.35 -13.39
CA THR A 367 -24.98 9.40 -14.39
C THR A 367 -23.85 10.41 -14.24
N TRP A 368 -23.17 10.70 -15.36
CA TRP A 368 -22.13 11.72 -15.43
C TRP A 368 -22.72 13.10 -15.18
N HIS A 369 -22.11 13.81 -14.23
CA HIS A 369 -22.40 15.22 -13.98
C HIS A 369 -21.10 15.99 -14.12
N ILE A 370 -20.92 16.68 -15.24
CA ILE A 370 -19.77 17.57 -15.42
C ILE A 370 -20.10 18.88 -14.68
N PRO A 371 -19.33 19.27 -13.65
CA PRO A 371 -19.61 20.46 -12.87
C PRO A 371 -19.41 21.74 -13.70
N PRO A 372 -19.95 22.88 -13.25
CA PRO A 372 -19.70 24.16 -13.88
C PRO A 372 -18.19 24.46 -13.95
N VAL A 373 -17.71 24.81 -15.14
CA VAL A 373 -16.28 25.08 -15.36
C VAL A 373 -15.82 26.33 -14.61
N ILE A 374 -14.69 26.23 -13.93
CA ILE A 374 -13.97 27.36 -13.32
C ILE A 374 -13.03 27.96 -14.37
N GLU A 375 -13.37 29.13 -14.90
CA GLU A 375 -12.58 29.78 -15.96
C GLU A 375 -11.30 30.45 -15.43
N ASP A 376 -11.34 31.00 -14.22
CA ASP A 376 -10.23 31.71 -13.58
C ASP A 376 -9.95 31.08 -12.21
N GLU A 377 -9.08 30.07 -12.21
CA GLU A 377 -8.68 29.37 -11.00
C GLU A 377 -7.99 30.29 -9.98
N ALA A 378 -7.26 31.32 -10.43
CA ALA A 378 -6.57 32.23 -9.52
C ALA A 378 -7.59 33.08 -8.74
N ARG A 379 -8.62 33.56 -9.43
CA ARG A 379 -9.74 34.26 -8.79
C ARG A 379 -10.56 33.32 -7.90
N TYR A 380 -10.80 32.09 -8.34
CA TYR A 380 -11.52 31.08 -7.55
C TYR A 380 -10.78 30.82 -6.22
N ARG A 381 -9.49 30.47 -6.29
CA ARG A 381 -8.62 30.26 -5.10
C ARG A 381 -8.58 31.45 -4.15
N ALA A 382 -8.51 32.67 -4.69
CA ALA A 382 -8.51 33.88 -3.88
C ALA A 382 -9.81 34.09 -3.08
N ALA A 383 -10.95 33.60 -3.58
CA ALA A 383 -12.23 33.67 -2.87
C ALA A 383 -12.26 32.75 -1.63
N PHE A 384 -11.61 31.58 -1.71
CA PHE A 384 -11.53 30.63 -0.59
C PHE A 384 -10.44 30.97 0.43
N SER A 385 -9.42 31.75 0.03
CA SER A 385 -8.39 32.23 0.97
C SER A 385 -8.86 33.40 1.87
N GLN A 386 -10.07 33.94 1.63
CA GLN A 386 -10.66 35.06 2.39
C GLN A 386 -11.85 34.64 3.27
N ALA A 387 -12.25 33.36 3.21
CA ALA A 387 -13.25 32.75 4.09
C ALA A 387 -12.54 32.05 5.25
#